data_AF-W2LNV4-F1
#
_entry.id   AF-W2LNV4-F1
#
_cell.length_a   1.000
_cell.length_b   1.000
_cell.length_c   1.000
_cell.angle_alpha   90.00
_cell.angle_beta   90.00
_cell.angle_gamma   90.00
#
_symmetry.space_group_name_H-M   'P 1'
#
loop_
_entity.id
_entity.type
_entity.pdbx_description
1 polymer ?
#
loop_
_entity_poly.entity_id
_entity_poly.type
_entity_poly.pdbx_seq_one_letter_code
_entity_poly.pdbx_strand_id
1 'polypeptide(L)'
;MSMSITSQGPKLKSKVIVEMMFRDPEPRGQTCKACNLFIRQVKTAGYTNLINHLASKHSGYEDVVRQCMRDKRSVTMDMFVDQDALSTHQWMNLVVNKNFSFMAVDDGV
;
A
#
# COMPACT_ATOMS: atom_id res chain seq x y z
N MET A 1 -22.50 -12.40 -4.24
CA MET A 1 -21.63 -13.59 -4.30
C MET A 1 -20.21 -13.13 -4.05
N SER A 2 -19.69 -13.38 -2.85
CA SER A 2 -18.40 -12.88 -2.38
C SER A 2 -17.28 -13.66 -3.06
N MET A 3 -16.53 -13.02 -3.97
CA MET A 3 -15.38 -13.66 -4.62
C MET A 3 -14.21 -13.70 -3.65
N SER A 4 -14.03 -14.83 -2.97
CA SER A 4 -12.82 -15.16 -2.23
C SER A 4 -11.72 -15.45 -3.25
N ILE A 5 -10.92 -14.44 -3.59
CA ILE A 5 -9.74 -14.58 -4.43
C ILE A 5 -8.68 -15.30 -3.60
N THR A 6 -8.69 -16.64 -3.60
CA THR A 6 -7.56 -17.41 -3.09
C THR A 6 -6.37 -17.18 -4.01
N SER A 7 -5.42 -16.36 -3.55
CA SER A 7 -4.14 -16.08 -4.19
C SER A 7 -3.24 -17.33 -4.19
N GLN A 8 -3.55 -18.31 -5.03
CA GLN A 8 -2.73 -19.51 -5.21
C GLN A 8 -1.58 -19.24 -6.18
N GLY A 9 -0.61 -18.44 -5.75
CA GLY A 9 0.74 -18.44 -6.30
C GLY A 9 1.69 -19.20 -5.37
N PRO A 10 2.88 -19.64 -5.85
CA PRO A 10 3.91 -20.16 -4.95
C PRO A 10 4.21 -19.15 -3.83
N LYS A 11 4.39 -19.64 -2.61
CA LYS A 11 4.72 -18.80 -1.44
C LYS A 11 5.99 -18.02 -1.72
N LEU A 12 5.89 -16.69 -1.65
CA LEU A 12 7.03 -15.80 -1.80
C LEU A 12 7.92 -15.90 -0.55
N LYS A 13 9.24 -15.86 -0.75
CA LYS A 13 10.18 -15.84 0.38
C LYS A 13 10.05 -14.50 1.12
N SER A 14 10.02 -14.54 2.46
CA SER A 14 9.89 -13.33 3.29
C SER A 14 10.96 -12.28 2.99
N LYS A 15 12.19 -12.71 2.65
CA LYS A 15 13.27 -11.82 2.22
C LYS A 15 12.88 -10.98 1.01
N VAL A 16 12.32 -11.62 -0.01
CA VAL A 16 11.90 -10.98 -1.28
C VAL A 16 10.77 -9.98 -1.03
N ILE A 17 9.79 -10.37 -0.21
CA ILE A 17 8.70 -9.48 0.21
C ILE A 17 9.26 -8.25 0.93
N VAL A 18 10.18 -8.45 1.87
CA VAL A 18 10.74 -7.36 2.68
C VAL A 18 11.55 -6.39 1.83
N GLU A 19 12.42 -6.89 0.94
CA GLU A 19 13.21 -6.04 0.01
C GLU A 19 12.30 -5.18 -0.88
N MET A 20 11.17 -5.72 -1.35
CA MET A 20 10.23 -4.96 -2.16
C MET A 20 9.39 -3.98 -1.35
N MET A 21 8.89 -4.37 -0.19
CA MET A 21 7.88 -3.62 0.57
C MET A 21 8.47 -2.62 1.56
N PHE A 22 9.76 -2.73 1.89
CA PHE A 22 10.40 -1.86 2.87
C PHE A 22 11.59 -1.11 2.26
N ARG A 23 11.85 0.09 2.79
CA ARG A 23 13.06 0.89 2.49
C ARG A 23 14.27 0.31 3.22
N ASP A 24 15.43 0.86 2.88
CA ASP A 24 16.74 0.38 3.30
C ASP A 24 16.78 0.01 4.80
N PRO A 25 17.44 -1.11 5.14
CA PRO A 25 17.55 -1.58 6.50
C PRO A 25 18.33 -0.59 7.35
N GLU A 26 17.65 0.00 8.34
CA GLU A 26 18.30 0.72 9.41
C GLU A 26 18.69 -0.24 10.55
N PRO A 27 19.71 0.09 11.37
CA PRO A 27 20.18 -0.77 12.45
C PRO A 27 19.10 -1.20 13.46
N ARG A 28 17.98 -0.47 13.52
CA ARG A 28 16.89 -0.67 14.48
C ARG A 28 15.54 -0.99 13.83
N GLY A 29 15.46 -1.08 12.50
CA GLY A 29 14.17 -1.30 11.85
C GLY A 29 14.15 -0.96 10.36
N GLN A 30 12.95 -0.99 9.80
CA GLN A 30 12.69 -0.70 8.39
C GLN A 30 11.41 0.08 8.21
N THR A 31 11.39 0.97 7.23
CA THR A 31 10.20 1.78 6.93
C THR A 31 9.37 1.14 5.83
N CYS A 32 8.08 0.93 6.08
CA CYS A 32 7.14 0.39 5.09
C CYS A 32 6.95 1.39 3.94
N LYS A 33 7.09 0.93 2.70
CA LYS A 33 6.88 1.76 1.50
C LYS A 33 5.41 2.05 1.22
N ALA A 34 4.48 1.33 1.86
CA ALA A 34 3.03 1.42 1.64
C ALA A 34 2.28 2.29 2.65
N CYS A 35 2.84 2.53 3.84
CA CYS A 35 2.24 3.44 4.83
C CYS A 35 3.25 4.40 5.47
N ASN A 36 4.52 4.37 5.06
CA ASN A 36 5.62 5.14 5.66
C ASN A 36 5.83 4.90 7.16
N LEU A 37 5.26 3.83 7.74
CA LEU A 37 5.45 3.49 9.15
C LEU A 37 6.81 2.83 9.37
N PHE A 38 7.57 3.31 10.35
CA PHE A 38 8.82 2.70 10.79
C PHE A 38 8.53 1.50 11.69
N ILE A 39 8.96 0.31 11.28
CA ILE A 39 8.78 -0.93 12.03
C ILE A 39 10.09 -1.29 12.71
N ARG A 40 10.11 -1.19 14.04
CA ARG A 40 11.26 -1.59 14.86
C ARG A 40 11.52 -3.09 14.73
N GLN A 41 12.78 -3.46 14.54
CA GLN A 41 13.22 -4.85 14.49
C GLN A 41 14.17 -5.14 15.64
N VAL A 42 13.97 -6.29 16.28
CA VAL A 42 14.95 -6.88 17.18
C VAL A 42 15.84 -7.80 16.34
N LYS A 43 17.16 -7.78 16.54
CA LYS A 43 18.12 -8.54 15.73
C LYS A 43 17.82 -10.05 15.65
N THR A 44 17.12 -10.60 16.65
CA THR A 44 16.74 -12.02 16.74
C THR A 44 15.38 -12.35 16.11
N ALA A 45 14.55 -11.36 15.78
CA ALA A 45 13.17 -11.58 15.33
C ALA A 45 13.04 -11.98 13.85
N GLY A 46 14.13 -11.83 13.07
CA GLY A 46 14.12 -12.03 11.63
C GLY A 46 13.13 -11.07 10.94
N TYR A 47 12.39 -11.57 9.94
CA TYR A 47 11.40 -10.78 9.20
C TYR A 47 9.98 -10.83 9.79
N THR A 48 9.78 -11.53 10.90
CA THR A 48 8.44 -11.85 11.44
C THR A 48 7.61 -10.60 11.72
N ASN A 49 8.20 -9.58 12.35
CA ASN A 49 7.52 -8.34 12.68
C ASN A 49 7.13 -7.53 11.43
N LEU A 50 7.95 -7.59 10.37
CA LEU A 50 7.67 -6.91 9.10
C LEU A 50 6.54 -7.60 8.35
N ILE A 51 6.55 -8.94 8.31
CA ILE A 51 5.50 -9.71 7.67
C ILE A 51 4.18 -9.57 8.44
N ASN A 52 4.20 -9.59 9.78
CA ASN A 52 3.00 -9.34 10.59
C ASN A 52 2.43 -7.94 10.38
N HIS A 53 3.28 -6.92 10.21
CA HIS A 53 2.82 -5.58 9.83
C HIS A 53 2.09 -5.60 8.48
N LEU A 54 2.67 -6.25 7.46
CA LEU A 54 2.03 -6.35 6.14
C LEU A 54 0.71 -7.13 6.20
N ALA A 55 0.67 -8.26 6.89
CA ALA A 55 -0.53 -9.08 7.01
C ALA A 55 -1.67 -8.35 7.73
N SER A 56 -1.37 -7.46 8.69
CA SER A 56 -2.36 -6.73 9.47
C SER A 56 -2.81 -5.39 8.85
N LYS A 57 -1.92 -4.70 8.11
CA LYS A 57 -2.18 -3.35 7.58
C LYS A 57 -2.34 -3.30 6.06
N HIS A 58 -1.86 -4.30 5.33
CA HIS A 58 -1.82 -4.32 3.88
C HIS A 58 -2.28 -5.68 3.35
N SER A 59 -3.56 -6.00 3.51
CA SER A 59 -4.14 -7.23 2.95
C SER A 59 -3.91 -7.30 1.44
N GLY A 60 -3.45 -8.45 0.94
CA GLY A 60 -3.12 -8.60 -0.49
C GLY A 60 -1.73 -8.11 -0.89
N TYR A 61 -0.85 -7.77 0.06
CA TYR A 61 0.54 -7.37 -0.24
C TYR A 61 1.28 -8.38 -1.13
N GLU A 62 0.98 -9.68 -1.03
CA GLU A 62 1.61 -10.70 -1.87
C GLU A 62 1.27 -10.54 -3.35
N ASP A 63 0.04 -10.13 -3.67
CA ASP A 63 -0.39 -9.95 -5.06
C ASP A 63 0.24 -8.71 -5.68
N VAL A 64 0.35 -7.62 -4.90
CA VAL A 64 1.11 -6.42 -5.28
C VAL A 64 2.57 -6.80 -5.56
N VAL A 65 3.18 -7.56 -4.66
CA VAL A 65 4.56 -8.02 -4.82
C VAL A 65 4.71 -8.88 -6.09
N ARG A 66 3.81 -9.84 -6.34
CA ARG A 66 3.83 -10.67 -7.56
C ARG A 66 3.70 -9.81 -8.82
N GLN A 67 2.80 -8.82 -8.82
CA GLN A 67 2.63 -7.91 -9.95
C GLN A 67 3.89 -7.07 -10.19
N CYS A 68 4.48 -6.49 -9.14
CA CYS A 68 5.72 -5.74 -9.24
C CYS A 68 6.89 -6.58 -9.77
N MET A 69 6.99 -7.85 -9.35
CA MET A 69 8.01 -8.76 -9.89
C MET A 69 7.82 -9.05 -11.38
N ARG A 70 6.57 -9.23 -11.83
CA ARG A 70 6.25 -9.40 -13.27
C ARG A 70 6.62 -8.17 -14.08
N ASP A 71 6.26 -7.00 -13.56
CA ASP A 71 6.43 -5.71 -14.23
C ASP A 71 7.85 -5.13 -14.08
N LYS A 72 8.74 -5.82 -13.34
CA LYS A 72 10.10 -5.36 -12.98
C LYS A 72 10.13 -3.94 -12.40
N ARG A 73 9.10 -3.58 -11.63
CA ARG A 73 8.95 -2.26 -11.02
C ARG A 73 9.03 -2.32 -9.50
N SER A 74 9.36 -1.19 -8.89
CA SER A 74 9.27 -1.04 -7.44
C SER A 74 7.80 -0.94 -6.99
N VAL A 75 7.58 -1.34 -5.74
CA VAL A 75 6.31 -1.12 -5.04
C VAL A 75 6.18 0.36 -4.70
N THR A 76 5.03 0.95 -5.04
CA THR A 76 4.70 2.36 -4.77
C THR A 76 3.43 2.48 -3.92
N MET A 77 3.28 3.59 -3.20
CA MET A 77 2.17 3.83 -2.25
C MET A 77 0.79 3.72 -2.93
N ASP A 78 0.66 4.21 -4.16
CA ASP A 78 -0.57 4.22 -4.96
C ASP A 78 -1.15 2.82 -5.16
N MET A 79 -0.31 1.78 -5.13
CA MET A 79 -0.75 0.38 -5.27
C MET A 79 -1.53 -0.14 -4.04
N PHE A 80 -1.55 0.60 -2.94
CA PHE A 80 -2.29 0.27 -1.71
C PHE A 80 -3.44 1.24 -1.42
N VAL A 81 -3.59 2.29 -2.24
CA VAL A 81 -4.68 3.24 -2.09
C VAL A 81 -5.87 2.71 -2.88
N ASP A 82 -7.04 2.70 -2.25
CA ASP A 82 -8.28 2.37 -2.94
C ASP A 82 -8.52 3.34 -4.11
N GLN A 83 -8.99 2.81 -5.25
CA GLN A 83 -9.14 3.60 -6.47
C GLN A 83 -10.13 4.75 -6.29
N ASP A 84 -11.19 4.56 -5.48
CA ASP A 84 -12.16 5.62 -5.18
C ASP A 84 -11.56 6.66 -4.26
N ALA A 85 -10.74 6.24 -3.28
CA ALA A 85 -10.00 7.15 -2.41
C ALA A 85 -8.99 8.01 -3.20
N LEU A 86 -8.25 7.41 -4.12
CA LEU A 86 -7.34 8.13 -5.02
C LEU A 86 -8.09 9.10 -5.92
N SER A 87 -9.18 8.66 -6.54
CA SER A 87 -10.01 9.49 -7.42
C SER A 87 -10.63 10.67 -6.66
N THR A 88 -11.11 10.44 -5.44
CA THR A 88 -11.63 11.50 -4.56
C THR A 88 -10.55 12.51 -4.21
N HIS A 89 -9.34 12.07 -3.86
CA HIS A 89 -8.22 12.96 -3.58
C HIS A 89 -7.81 13.78 -4.80
N GLN A 90 -7.79 13.17 -5.99
CA GLN A 90 -7.52 13.87 -7.25
C GLN A 90 -8.59 14.93 -7.55
N TRP A 91 -9.87 14.60 -7.36
CA TRP A 91 -10.99 15.54 -7.49
C TRP A 91 -10.87 16.71 -6.49
N MET A 92 -10.60 16.43 -5.22
CA MET A 92 -10.39 17.48 -4.22
C MET A 92 -9.24 18.40 -4.59
N ASN A 93 -8.11 17.85 -5.06
CA ASN A 93 -6.98 18.67 -5.53
C ASN A 93 -7.39 19.59 -6.69
N LEU A 94 -8.23 19.13 -7.62
CA LEU A 94 -8.74 19.97 -8.70
C LEU A 94 -9.62 21.08 -8.16
N VAL A 95 -10.57 20.79 -7.27
CA VAL A 95 -11.46 21.81 -6.69
C VAL A 95 -10.65 22.89 -5.96
N VAL A 96 -9.71 22.49 -5.11
CA VAL A 96 -8.89 23.38 -4.30
C VAL A 96 -7.90 24.18 -5.16
N ASN A 97 -7.14 23.53 -6.05
CA ASN A 97 -6.08 24.21 -6.81
C ASN A 97 -6.58 24.97 -8.03
N LYS A 98 -7.75 24.62 -8.58
CA LYS A 98 -8.35 25.33 -9.72
C LYS A 98 -9.38 26.38 -9.29
N ASN A 99 -9.57 26.62 -7.98
CA ASN A 99 -10.55 27.57 -7.44
C ASN A 99 -11.95 27.36 -8.03
N PHE A 100 -12.40 26.11 -8.17
CA PHE A 100 -13.79 25.88 -8.54
C PHE A 100 -14.67 26.31 -7.38
N SER A 101 -15.50 27.32 -7.60
CA SER A 101 -16.46 27.78 -6.61
C SER A 101 -17.43 26.65 -6.31
N PHE A 102 -17.56 26.27 -5.03
CA PHE A 102 -18.67 25.45 -4.57
C PHE A 102 -19.95 26.26 -4.80
N MET A 103 -20.64 26.02 -5.92
CA MET A 103 -21.96 26.59 -6.11
C MET A 103 -22.97 25.69 -5.40
N ALA A 104 -23.82 26.27 -4.58
CA ALA A 104 -24.99 25.59 -4.07
C ALA A 104 -25.85 25.18 -5.27
N VAL A 105 -26.09 23.88 -5.43
CA VAL A 105 -27.19 23.39 -6.26
C VAL A 105 -28.45 23.69 -5.48
N ASP A 106 -29.24 24.64 -5.98
CA ASP A 106 -30.58 24.92 -5.46
C ASP A 106 -31.43 23.68 -5.77
N ASP A 107 -31.86 22.97 -4.73
CA ASP A 107 -32.84 21.91 -4.86
C ASP A 107 -34.15 22.58 -5.26
N GLY A 108 -34.37 22.66 -6.57
CA GLY A 108 -35.55 23.27 -7.17
C GLY A 108 -36.81 22.78 -6.46
N VAL A 109 -37.45 23.73 -5.78
CA VAL A 109 -38.72 23.61 -5.04
C VAL A 109 -39.80 22.88 -5.82
#